data_AF-A0A373A3W3-F1
#
_entry.id   AF-A0A373A3W3-F1
#
_cell.length_a   1.000
_cell.length_b   1.000
_cell.length_c   1.000
_cell.angle_alpha   90.00
_cell.angle_beta   90.00
_cell.angle_gamma   90.00
#
_symmetry.space_group_name_H-M   'P 1'
#
loop_
_entity.id
_entity.type
_entity.pdbx_description
1 polymer ?
#
loop_
_entity_poly.entity_id
_entity_poly.type
_entity_poly.pdbx_seq_one_letter_code
_entity_poly.pdbx_strand_id
1 'polypeptide(L)'
;MARTREPQSAIVNRMLKGEATRDDTTTAQTNFLLWLRQEWAGDGDQALAACQDVLTAAGGEEWRALPERDLSAHVWLFSFSCPSREDLPGQARNWVTAVGANGGAPAIARLVRHLRGQPE
;
A
#
# COMPACT_ATOMS: atom_id res chain seq x y z
N MET A 1 -30.68 -0.25 -1.06
CA MET A 1 -29.78 0.72 -0.42
C MET A 1 -28.37 0.15 -0.47
N ALA A 2 -27.48 0.73 -1.27
CA ALA A 2 -26.08 0.34 -1.26
C ALA A 2 -25.48 0.77 0.09
N ARG A 3 -25.09 -0.19 0.95
CA ARG A 3 -24.24 0.12 2.10
C ARG A 3 -22.97 0.73 1.52
N THR A 4 -22.68 1.99 1.86
CA THR A 4 -21.39 2.60 1.52
C THR A 4 -20.32 1.69 2.13
N ARG A 5 -19.57 0.97 1.28
CA ARG A 5 -18.49 0.12 1.76
C ARG A 5 -17.45 1.01 2.42
N GLU A 6 -16.95 0.58 3.56
CA GLU A 6 -15.90 1.31 4.26
C GLU A 6 -14.66 1.44 3.35
N PRO A 7 -14.00 2.62 3.31
CA PRO A 7 -12.79 2.81 2.52
C PRO A 7 -11.68 1.85 2.95
N GLN A 8 -10.96 1.27 1.96
CA GLN A 8 -9.81 0.40 2.21
C GLN A 8 -8.78 1.03 3.14
N SER A 9 -8.53 2.34 2.99
CA SER A 9 -7.58 3.09 3.82
C SER A 9 -7.94 3.09 5.31
N ALA A 10 -9.23 3.10 5.68
CA ALA A 10 -9.66 3.02 7.07
C ALA A 10 -9.35 1.64 7.67
N ILE A 11 -9.58 0.58 6.91
CA ILE A 11 -9.27 -0.79 7.31
C ILE A 11 -7.76 -0.99 7.46
N VAL A 12 -6.98 -0.52 6.48
CA VAL A 12 -5.51 -0.56 6.51
C VAL A 12 -4.96 0.20 7.73
N ASN A 13 -5.52 1.37 8.05
CA ASN A 13 -5.12 2.12 9.25
C ASN A 13 -5.36 1.33 10.54
N ARG A 14 -6.49 0.61 10.66
CA ARG A 14 -6.71 -0.28 11.82
C ARG A 14 -5.70 -1.42 11.87
N MET A 15 -5.37 -2.01 10.72
CA MET A 15 -4.36 -3.08 10.64
C MET A 15 -2.99 -2.59 11.11
N LEU A 16 -2.58 -1.38 10.70
CA LEU A 16 -1.31 -0.78 11.11
C LEU A 16 -1.25 -0.45 12.60
N LYS A 17 -2.38 -0.15 13.23
CA LYS A 17 -2.49 0.10 14.68
C LYS A 17 -2.61 -1.17 15.53
N GLY A 18 -2.71 -2.34 14.91
CA GLY A 18 -3.01 -3.59 15.61
C GLY A 18 -4.45 -3.66 16.15
N GLU A 19 -5.35 -2.82 15.64
CA GLU A 19 -6.75 -2.73 16.05
C GLU A 19 -7.68 -3.53 15.12
N ALA A 20 -7.13 -4.18 14.09
CA ALA A 20 -7.90 -4.91 13.10
C ALA A 20 -8.47 -6.22 13.64
N THR A 21 -9.72 -6.49 13.26
CA THR A 21 -10.41 -7.75 13.48
C THR A 21 -10.15 -8.75 12.34
N ARG A 22 -10.63 -9.99 12.50
CA ARG A 22 -10.62 -10.99 11.42
C ARG A 22 -11.49 -10.54 10.23
N ASP A 23 -12.59 -9.86 10.51
CA ASP A 23 -13.51 -9.35 9.49
C ASP A 23 -12.87 -8.21 8.69
N ASP A 24 -12.09 -7.35 9.36
CA ASP A 24 -11.27 -6.32 8.70
C ASP A 24 -10.30 -6.93 7.69
N THR A 25 -9.58 -7.97 8.11
CA THR A 25 -8.61 -8.66 7.24
C THR A 25 -9.29 -9.28 6.02
N THR A 26 -10.45 -9.94 6.24
CA THR A 26 -11.24 -10.57 5.16
C THR A 26 -11.79 -9.53 4.19
N THR A 27 -12.27 -8.40 4.72
CA THR A 27 -12.79 -7.29 3.93
C THR A 27 -11.69 -6.64 3.10
N ALA A 28 -10.53 -6.36 3.71
CA ALA A 28 -9.39 -5.77 3.02
C ALA A 28 -8.88 -6.67 1.89
N GLN A 29 -8.81 -7.99 2.11
CA GLN A 29 -8.43 -8.96 1.08
C GLN A 29 -9.45 -8.99 -0.07
N THR A 30 -10.75 -8.96 0.24
CA THR A 30 -11.82 -8.95 -0.76
C THR A 30 -11.74 -7.69 -1.63
N ASN A 31 -11.55 -6.53 -1.01
CA ASN A 31 -11.39 -5.25 -1.70
C ASN A 31 -10.16 -5.25 -2.61
N PHE A 32 -9.02 -5.78 -2.14
CA PHE A 32 -7.81 -5.89 -2.94
C PHE A 32 -8.01 -6.76 -4.19
N LEU A 33 -8.68 -7.91 -4.05
CA LEU A 33 -9.01 -8.77 -5.20
C LEU A 33 -9.97 -8.10 -6.19
N LEU A 34 -10.92 -7.30 -5.69
CA LEU A 34 -11.80 -6.51 -6.54
C LEU A 34 -11.04 -5.40 -7.26
N TRP A 35 -10.16 -4.68 -6.57
CA TRP A 35 -9.29 -3.66 -7.15
C TRP A 35 -8.42 -4.23 -8.27
N LEU A 36 -7.76 -5.38 -8.05
CA LEU A 36 -6.99 -6.07 -9.09
C LEU A 36 -7.84 -6.36 -10.33
N ARG A 37 -9.05 -6.89 -10.16
CA ARG A 37 -9.93 -7.22 -11.29
C ARG A 37 -10.42 -5.98 -12.03
N GLN A 38 -10.74 -4.91 -11.31
CA GLN A 38 -11.37 -3.72 -11.88
C GLN A 38 -10.35 -2.78 -12.54
N GLU A 39 -9.22 -2.54 -11.89
CA GLU A 39 -8.22 -1.55 -12.35
C GLU A 39 -7.12 -2.18 -13.22
N TRP A 40 -6.88 -3.50 -13.03
CA TRP A 40 -5.73 -4.21 -13.60
C TRP A 40 -6.12 -5.49 -14.34
N ALA A 41 -7.41 -5.71 -14.61
CA ALA A 41 -7.92 -6.94 -15.27
C ALA A 41 -7.45 -8.25 -14.60
N GLY A 42 -7.10 -8.21 -13.31
CA GLY A 42 -6.56 -9.33 -12.54
C GLY A 42 -5.04 -9.52 -12.63
N ASP A 43 -4.32 -8.68 -13.37
CA ASP A 43 -2.87 -8.73 -13.50
C ASP A 43 -2.18 -8.08 -12.28
N GLY A 44 -1.79 -8.94 -11.33
CA GLY A 44 -1.11 -8.51 -10.11
C GLY A 44 0.30 -7.97 -10.36
N ASP A 45 1.05 -8.56 -11.29
CA ASP A 45 2.43 -8.17 -11.56
C ASP A 45 2.47 -6.77 -12.19
N GLN A 46 1.58 -6.51 -13.14
CA GLN A 46 1.42 -5.17 -13.72
C GLN A 46 1.03 -4.13 -12.67
N ALA A 47 0.12 -4.48 -11.76
CA ALA A 47 -0.33 -3.58 -10.70
C ALA A 47 0.82 -3.20 -9.74
N LEU A 48 1.60 -4.19 -9.30
CA LEU A 48 2.73 -3.97 -8.41
C LEU A 48 3.85 -3.18 -9.09
N ALA A 49 4.16 -3.47 -10.37
CA ALA A 49 5.14 -2.71 -11.14
C ALA A 49 4.73 -1.24 -11.27
N ALA A 50 3.47 -0.97 -11.62
CA ALA A 50 2.97 0.40 -11.72
C ALA A 50 3.03 1.14 -10.37
N CYS A 51 2.69 0.47 -9.26
CA CYS A 51 2.84 1.02 -7.91
C CYS A 51 4.30 1.36 -7.58
N GLN A 52 5.24 0.48 -7.93
CA GLN A 52 6.68 0.72 -7.74
C GLN A 52 7.16 1.93 -8.54
N ASP A 53 6.76 2.04 -9.80
CA ASP A 53 7.15 3.13 -10.68
C ASP A 53 6.67 4.49 -10.14
N VAL A 54 5.41 4.59 -9.72
CA VAL A 54 4.90 5.87 -9.18
C VAL A 54 5.53 6.23 -7.83
N LEU A 55 5.84 5.25 -6.97
CA LEU A 55 6.47 5.50 -5.68
C LEU A 55 7.91 5.98 -5.84
N THR A 56 8.68 5.32 -6.70
CA THR A 56 10.07 5.72 -6.99
C THR A 56 10.11 7.08 -7.70
N ALA A 57 9.15 7.38 -8.58
CA ALA A 57 9.02 8.70 -9.19
C ALA A 57 8.65 9.79 -8.18
N ALA A 58 7.72 9.52 -7.27
CA ALA A 58 7.27 10.48 -6.25
C ALA A 58 8.34 10.75 -5.19
N GLY A 59 9.10 9.72 -4.80
CA GLY A 59 10.12 9.81 -3.77
C GLY A 59 11.53 10.17 -4.26
N GLY A 60 11.74 10.22 -5.57
CA GLY A 60 13.00 10.65 -6.17
C GLY A 60 14.18 9.74 -5.85
N GLU A 61 15.37 10.33 -5.75
CA GLU A 61 16.63 9.59 -5.55
C GLU A 61 16.66 8.78 -4.25
N GLU A 62 16.10 9.33 -3.16
CA GLU A 62 16.02 8.64 -1.87
C GLU A 62 15.27 7.31 -1.99
N TRP A 63 14.14 7.30 -2.71
CA TRP A 63 13.33 6.09 -2.87
C TRP A 63 13.93 5.11 -3.87
N ARG A 64 14.65 5.60 -4.88
CA ARG A 64 15.43 4.73 -5.80
C ARG A 64 16.62 4.07 -5.11
N ALA A 65 17.18 4.72 -4.08
CA ALA A 65 18.29 4.20 -3.30
C ALA A 65 17.86 3.24 -2.18
N LEU A 66 16.53 3.06 -1.95
CA LEU A 66 16.05 2.11 -0.95
C LEU A 66 16.49 0.69 -1.29
N PRO A 67 16.88 -0.11 -0.27
CA PRO A 67 17.02 -1.54 -0.44
C PRO A 67 15.75 -2.15 -1.04
N GLU A 68 15.89 -3.10 -1.96
CA GLU A 68 14.76 -3.76 -2.63
C GLU A 68 13.71 -4.28 -1.63
N ARG A 69 14.17 -4.83 -0.50
CA ARG A 69 13.30 -5.30 0.59
C ARG A 69 12.45 -4.20 1.22
N ASP A 70 12.95 -2.98 1.29
CA ASP A 70 12.24 -1.84 1.88
C ASP A 70 11.25 -1.27 0.87
N LEU A 71 11.68 -1.12 -0.38
CA LEU A 71 10.80 -0.71 -1.47
C LEU A 71 9.64 -1.69 -1.65
N SER A 72 9.90 -3.00 -1.62
CA SER A 72 8.88 -4.05 -1.69
C SER A 72 7.84 -3.94 -0.58
N ALA A 73 8.25 -3.54 0.64
CA ALA A 73 7.33 -3.31 1.74
C ALA A 73 6.39 -2.14 1.47
N HIS A 74 6.91 -1.03 0.92
CA HIS A 74 6.08 0.09 0.51
C HIS A 74 5.15 -0.24 -0.66
N VAL A 75 5.64 -0.93 -1.70
CA VAL A 75 4.83 -1.36 -2.83
C VAL A 75 3.69 -2.26 -2.37
N TRP A 76 3.96 -3.19 -1.45
CA TRP A 76 2.93 -4.06 -0.87
C TRP A 76 1.86 -3.25 -0.14
N LEU A 77 2.23 -2.36 0.79
CA LEU A 77 1.24 -1.63 1.57
C LEU A 77 0.49 -0.59 0.74
N PHE A 78 1.18 0.09 -0.17
CA PHE A 78 0.58 1.07 -1.08
C PHE A 78 -0.42 0.39 -2.02
N SER A 79 -0.06 -0.72 -2.67
CA SER A 79 -1.01 -1.48 -3.52
C SER A 79 -2.18 -2.03 -2.70
N PHE A 80 -1.93 -2.51 -1.48
CA PHE A 80 -2.99 -3.00 -0.59
C PHE A 80 -3.97 -1.91 -0.15
N SER A 81 -3.58 -0.63 -0.20
CA SER A 81 -4.49 0.50 -0.01
C SER A 81 -5.44 0.75 -1.19
N CYS A 82 -5.32 -0.05 -2.26
CA CYS A 82 -6.17 -0.06 -3.46
C CYS A 82 -6.26 1.31 -4.16
N PRO A 83 -5.12 1.91 -4.55
CA PRO A 83 -5.12 3.24 -5.15
C PRO A 83 -5.80 3.22 -6.52
N SER A 84 -6.60 4.24 -6.82
CA SER A 84 -7.17 4.41 -8.16
C SER A 84 -6.07 4.55 -9.22
N ARG A 85 -6.25 3.89 -10.38
CA ARG A 85 -5.31 3.99 -11.50
C ARG A 85 -5.29 5.40 -12.11
N GLU A 86 -6.40 6.12 -12.08
CA GLU A 86 -6.53 7.48 -12.62
C GLU A 86 -5.65 8.49 -11.86
N ASP A 87 -5.63 8.40 -10.52
CA ASP A 87 -4.84 9.28 -9.65
C ASP A 87 -3.70 8.54 -8.94
N LEU A 88 -3.11 7.54 -9.60
CA LEU A 88 -2.02 6.75 -9.02
C LEU A 88 -0.80 7.62 -8.65
N PRO A 89 -0.35 8.60 -9.48
CA PRO A 89 0.77 9.47 -9.13
C PRO A 89 0.46 10.45 -7.99
N GLY A 90 -0.78 10.95 -7.89
CA GLY A 90 -1.18 11.85 -6.79
C GLY A 90 -1.19 11.13 -5.45
N GLN A 91 -1.76 9.93 -5.42
CA GLN A 91 -1.75 9.08 -4.23
C GLN A 91 -0.33 8.66 -3.82
N ALA A 92 0.57 8.40 -4.77
CA ALA A 92 1.97 8.11 -4.48
C ALA A 92 2.70 9.29 -3.82
N ARG A 93 2.46 10.54 -4.27
CA ARG A 93 3.02 11.73 -3.60
C ARG A 93 2.52 11.90 -2.18
N ASN A 94 1.22 11.67 -1.96
CA ASN A 94 0.62 11.72 -0.63
C ASN A 94 1.22 10.63 0.28
N TRP A 95 1.43 9.44 -0.25
CA TRP A 95 2.09 8.34 0.44
C TRP A 95 3.51 8.70 0.88
N VAL A 96 4.35 9.17 -0.05
CA VAL A 96 5.74 9.58 0.25
C VAL A 96 5.76 10.67 1.34
N THR A 97 4.88 11.65 1.23
CA THR A 97 4.74 12.73 2.23
C THR A 97 4.37 12.17 3.61
N ALA A 98 3.38 11.27 3.65
CA ALA A 98 2.94 10.65 4.89
C ALA A 98 4.05 9.79 5.52
N VAL A 99 4.77 9.01 4.73
CA VAL A 99 5.93 8.21 5.19
C VAL A 99 7.00 9.11 5.79
N GLY A 100 7.34 10.23 5.14
CA GLY A 100 8.28 11.22 5.67
C GLY A 100 7.84 11.79 7.02
N ALA A 101 6.54 12.09 7.18
CA ALA A 101 5.98 12.59 8.44
C ALA A 101 5.92 11.54 9.57
N ASN A 102 6.04 10.25 9.26
CA ASN A 102 5.91 9.14 10.21
C ASN A 102 7.24 8.39 10.47
N GLY A 103 8.37 9.10 10.40
CA GLY A 103 9.69 8.54 10.72
C GLY A 103 10.48 8.01 9.52
N GLY A 104 9.99 8.23 8.29
CA GLY A 104 10.69 7.94 7.05
C GLY A 104 10.51 6.52 6.51
N ALA A 105 10.98 6.29 5.29
CA ALA A 105 10.81 5.03 4.56
C ALA A 105 11.35 3.80 5.34
N PRO A 106 12.55 3.82 5.93
CA PRO A 106 13.07 2.65 6.65
C PRO A 106 12.22 2.21 7.85
N ALA A 107 11.63 3.17 8.58
CA ALA A 107 10.82 2.88 9.75
C ALA A 107 9.50 2.20 9.36
N ILE A 108 8.81 2.75 8.35
CA ILE A 108 7.57 2.19 7.84
C ILE A 108 7.81 0.83 7.17
N ALA A 109 8.90 0.68 6.40
CA ALA A 109 9.26 -0.60 5.80
C ALA A 109 9.47 -1.69 6.86
N ARG A 110 10.14 -1.38 7.98
CA ARG A 110 10.31 -2.32 9.10
C ARG A 110 8.98 -2.74 9.72
N LEU A 111 8.08 -1.79 9.98
CA LEU A 111 6.74 -2.08 10.50
C LEU A 111 5.98 -3.03 9.57
N VAL A 112 6.00 -2.76 8.26
CA VAL A 112 5.32 -3.59 7.26
C VAL A 112 5.92 -5.00 7.21
N ARG A 113 7.25 -5.13 7.28
CA ARG A 113 7.89 -6.45 7.33
C ARG A 113 7.49 -7.25 8.57
N HIS A 114 7.43 -6.60 9.73
CA HIS A 114 6.96 -7.22 10.96
C HIS A 114 5.52 -7.74 10.82
N LEU A 115 4.62 -6.93 10.27
CA LEU A 115 3.23 -7.33 10.00
C LEU A 115 3.12 -8.50 9.02
N ARG A 116 4.10 -8.66 8.13
CA ARG A 116 4.19 -9.75 7.16
C ARG A 116 4.94 -10.98 7.70
N GLY A 117 5.39 -10.97 8.95
CA GLY A 117 6.18 -12.05 9.54
C GLY A 117 7.56 -12.22 8.89
N GLN A 118 8.09 -11.16 8.27
CA GLN A 118 9.41 -11.18 7.65
C GLN A 118 10.49 -10.81 8.69
N PRO A 119 11.70 -11.38 8.59
CA PRO A 119 12.81 -11.04 9.48
C PRO A 119 13.24 -9.57 9.32
N GLU A 120 13.78 -8.98 10.41
CA GLU A 120 14.25 -7.59 10.44
C GLU A 120 15.55 -7.36 9.63
#